data_AF-A0A538CLF1-F1
#
_entry.id   AF-A0A538CLF1-F1
#
_cell.length_a   1.000
_cell.length_b   1.000
_cell.length_c   1.000
_cell.angle_alpha   90.00
_cell.angle_beta   90.00
_cell.angle_gamma   90.00
#
_symmetry.space_group_name_H-M   'P 1'
#
loop_
_entity.id
_entity.type
_entity.pdbx_description
1 polymer ?
#
loop_
_entity_poly.entity_id
_entity_poly.type
_entity_poly.pdbx_seq_one_letter_code
_entity_poly.pdbx_strand_id
1 'polypeptide(L)'
;MRRLLTFAMLAALALPAAAVARERGLNDGTLSVKDAHGMVTIQGRGAVIGSFAKGSVTISDPIENDGTGPIVTGDEWSKDRSDTTTTWGGTRVRFRDIGGAFKIVVRGRGINLSFVGKGTVILNGAGTDDNGTYAANEAEYSLIPDFPFTFQLSATSP
;
A
#
# COMPACT_ATOMS: atom_id res chain seq x y z
N MET A 1 -52.16 -10.82 10.42
CA MET A 1 -51.16 -10.28 11.38
C MET A 1 -49.86 -11.08 11.42
N ARG A 2 -49.90 -12.42 11.47
CA ARG A 2 -48.70 -13.27 11.53
C ARG A 2 -47.73 -13.15 10.33
N ARG A 3 -48.26 -12.86 9.13
CA ARG A 3 -47.49 -12.67 7.88
C ARG A 3 -46.75 -11.33 7.79
N LEU A 4 -47.32 -10.25 8.37
CA LEU A 4 -46.69 -8.93 8.42
C LEU A 4 -45.49 -8.91 9.36
N LEU A 5 -45.59 -9.61 10.49
CA LEU A 5 -44.47 -9.80 11.42
C LEU A 5 -43.30 -10.58 10.80
N THR A 6 -43.59 -11.56 9.92
CA THR A 6 -42.54 -12.34 9.24
C THR A 6 -41.78 -11.49 8.21
N PHE A 7 -42.47 -10.64 7.44
CA PHE A 7 -41.83 -9.71 6.52
C PHE A 7 -41.01 -8.63 7.24
N ALA A 8 -41.51 -8.10 8.36
CA ALA A 8 -40.77 -7.12 9.17
C ALA A 8 -39.50 -7.71 9.80
N MET A 9 -39.54 -8.98 10.23
CA MET A 9 -38.40 -9.68 10.81
C MET A 9 -37.34 -10.05 9.76
N LEU A 10 -37.75 -10.39 8.53
CA LEU A 10 -36.84 -10.58 7.40
C LEU A 10 -36.16 -9.27 6.99
N ALA A 11 -36.90 -8.16 6.97
CA ALA A 11 -36.35 -6.83 6.69
C ALA A 11 -35.34 -6.40 7.77
N ALA A 12 -35.61 -6.71 9.05
CA ALA A 12 -34.70 -6.42 10.15
C ALA A 12 -33.38 -7.23 10.09
N LEU A 13 -33.40 -8.43 9.50
CA LEU A 13 -32.21 -9.26 9.31
C LEU A 13 -31.37 -8.86 8.09
N ALA A 14 -31.94 -8.13 7.12
CA ALA A 14 -31.21 -7.64 5.95
C ALA A 14 -30.43 -6.34 6.21
N LEU A 15 -30.79 -5.58 7.26
CA LEU A 15 -30.16 -4.30 7.60
C LEU A 15 -28.68 -4.40 8.05
N PRO A 16 -28.22 -5.44 8.79
CA PRO A 16 -26.82 -5.51 9.23
C PRO A 16 -25.84 -5.81 8.09
N ALA A 17 -26.29 -6.47 7.02
CA ALA A 17 -25.41 -6.90 5.92
C ALA A 17 -24.96 -5.73 5.03
N ALA A 18 -25.74 -4.65 4.96
CA ALA A 18 -25.39 -3.46 4.16
C ALA A 18 -24.46 -2.47 4.91
N ALA A 19 -24.36 -2.57 6.23
CA ALA A 19 -23.63 -1.59 7.06
C ALA A 19 -22.11 -1.83 7.14
N VAL A 20 -21.61 -2.95 6.62
CA VAL A 20 -20.18 -3.34 6.72
C VAL A 20 -19.40 -3.23 5.41
N ALA A 21 -20.02 -2.74 4.34
CA ALA A 21 -19.27 -2.32 3.17
C ALA A 21 -18.60 -0.97 3.48
N ARG A 22 -17.38 -1.00 4.02
CA ARG A 22 -16.49 0.17 3.95
C ARG A 22 -16.43 0.58 2.48
N GLU A 23 -16.93 1.76 2.16
CA GLU A 23 -16.74 2.34 0.83
C GLU A 23 -15.25 2.26 0.52
N ARG A 24 -14.86 1.49 -0.51
CA ARG A 24 -13.63 1.84 -1.23
C ARG A 24 -13.82 3.31 -1.56
N GLY A 25 -12.91 4.18 -1.15
CA GLY A 25 -13.03 5.57 -1.50
C GLY A 25 -13.16 5.61 -3.01
N LEU A 26 -14.28 6.11 -3.54
CA LEU A 26 -14.51 6.22 -5.00
C LEU A 26 -13.38 7.00 -5.72
N ASN A 27 -12.50 7.62 -4.93
CA ASN A 27 -11.38 8.44 -5.32
C ASN A 27 -10.00 7.81 -5.02
N ASP A 28 -9.92 6.53 -4.65
CA ASP A 28 -8.65 5.84 -4.41
C ASP A 28 -8.06 5.34 -5.74
N GLY A 29 -6.77 5.58 -5.95
CA GLY A 29 -6.02 5.05 -7.07
C GLY A 29 -5.34 3.72 -6.75
N THR A 30 -4.82 3.07 -7.78
CA THR A 30 -4.05 1.82 -7.66
C THR A 30 -2.65 2.01 -8.24
N LEU A 31 -1.65 1.45 -7.58
CA LEU A 31 -0.28 1.36 -8.08
C LEU A 31 0.18 -0.09 -7.99
N SER A 32 0.77 -0.59 -9.07
CA SER A 32 1.50 -1.84 -9.11
C SER A 32 2.94 -1.58 -9.52
N VAL A 33 3.89 -2.08 -8.75
CA VAL A 33 5.33 -2.04 -9.05
C VAL A 33 5.82 -3.47 -9.16
N LYS A 34 6.58 -3.76 -10.22
CA LYS A 34 7.12 -5.09 -10.54
C LYS A 34 8.63 -5.03 -10.69
N ASP A 35 9.29 -5.95 -9.99
CA ASP A 35 10.73 -6.20 -10.04
C ASP A 35 11.61 -4.95 -9.96
N ALA A 36 11.20 -3.95 -9.19
CA ALA A 36 11.90 -2.67 -9.19
C ALA A 36 13.28 -2.76 -8.51
N HIS A 37 14.23 -2.03 -9.08
CA HIS A 37 15.57 -1.82 -8.55
C HIS A 37 15.81 -0.34 -8.31
N GLY A 38 16.05 0.03 -7.05
CA GLY A 38 16.19 1.43 -6.64
C GLY A 38 15.37 1.73 -5.39
N MET A 39 14.60 2.80 -5.44
CA MET A 39 13.80 3.32 -4.33
C MET A 39 12.35 3.57 -4.74
N VAL A 40 11.43 3.10 -3.90
CA VAL A 40 9.99 3.39 -3.98
C VAL A 40 9.57 4.06 -2.68
N THR A 41 9.03 5.27 -2.79
CA THR A 41 8.47 6.01 -1.64
C THR A 41 6.97 6.19 -1.84
N ILE A 42 6.20 5.91 -0.80
CA ILE A 42 4.77 6.17 -0.74
C ILE A 42 4.49 6.95 0.52
N GLN A 43 3.81 8.08 0.38
CA GLN A 43 3.30 8.86 1.50
C GLN A 43 1.82 9.11 1.25
N GLY A 44 0.96 8.49 2.06
CA GLY A 44 -0.47 8.51 1.77
C GLY A 44 -1.32 7.78 2.79
N ARG A 45 -2.54 7.47 2.38
CA ARG A 45 -3.51 6.66 3.13
C ARG A 45 -4.05 5.57 2.23
N GLY A 46 -4.28 4.38 2.79
CA GLY A 46 -4.82 3.26 2.02
C GLY A 46 -4.26 1.92 2.48
N ALA A 47 -3.92 1.03 1.55
CA ALA A 47 -3.32 -0.26 1.84
C ALA A 47 -2.14 -0.53 0.92
N VAL A 48 -0.98 -0.84 1.51
CA VAL A 48 0.23 -1.23 0.80
C VAL A 48 0.57 -2.67 1.18
N ILE A 49 0.87 -3.48 0.17
CA ILE A 49 1.48 -4.80 0.33
C ILE A 49 2.71 -4.83 -0.55
N GLY A 50 3.84 -5.27 -0.02
CA GLY A 50 5.07 -5.33 -0.80
C GLY A 50 6.03 -6.41 -0.34
N SER A 51 7.04 -6.60 -1.17
CA SER A 51 8.16 -7.49 -0.91
C SER A 51 9.40 -6.99 -1.64
N PHE A 52 10.57 -7.42 -1.19
CA PHE A 52 11.81 -7.19 -1.90
C PHE A 52 12.75 -8.38 -1.79
N ALA A 53 13.55 -8.62 -2.83
CA ALA A 53 14.51 -9.72 -2.85
C ALA A 53 15.68 -9.45 -1.91
N LYS A 54 16.24 -8.23 -1.91
CA LYS A 54 17.28 -7.79 -0.98
C LYS A 54 17.22 -6.27 -0.81
N GLY A 55 17.27 -5.80 0.43
CA GLY A 55 17.20 -4.37 0.70
C GLY A 55 16.70 -4.04 2.10
N SER A 56 16.02 -2.91 2.22
CA SER A 56 15.34 -2.46 3.43
C SER A 56 14.03 -1.74 3.13
N VAL A 57 13.14 -1.76 4.11
CA VAL A 57 11.93 -0.94 4.14
C VAL A 57 11.90 -0.15 5.44
N THR A 58 11.63 1.15 5.34
CA THR A 58 11.31 2.00 6.49
C THR A 58 9.84 2.34 6.42
N ILE A 59 9.09 2.08 7.50
CA ILE A 59 7.67 2.40 7.61
C ILE A 59 7.49 3.35 8.79
N SER A 60 6.78 4.44 8.55
CA SER A 60 6.32 5.38 9.57
C SER A 60 4.79 5.38 9.59
N ASP A 61 4.22 5.05 10.74
CA ASP A 61 2.78 5.07 11.03
C ASP A 61 2.54 6.07 12.18
N PRO A 62 2.22 7.34 11.86
CA PRO A 62 2.13 8.40 12.85
C PRO A 62 0.81 8.45 13.63
N ILE A 63 -0.23 7.74 13.21
CA ILE A 63 -1.56 7.83 13.84
C ILE A 63 -1.95 6.46 14.39
N GLU A 64 -1.82 6.34 15.71
CA GLU A 64 -2.21 5.11 16.39
C GLU A 64 -3.71 4.78 16.15
N ASN A 65 -3.99 3.51 15.86
CA ASN A 65 -5.33 2.95 15.69
C ASN A 65 -6.14 3.44 14.46
N ASP A 66 -5.54 4.11 13.47
CA ASP A 66 -6.24 4.46 12.22
C ASP A 66 -6.04 3.42 11.08
N GLY A 67 -5.21 2.40 11.33
CA GLY A 67 -4.96 1.23 10.49
C GLY A 67 -4.63 -0.03 11.29
N THR A 68 -4.10 -1.06 10.63
CA THR A 68 -3.61 -2.29 11.29
C THR A 68 -2.21 -2.14 11.87
N GLY A 69 -1.51 -1.06 11.53
CA GLY A 69 -0.07 -0.92 11.70
C GLY A 69 0.73 -1.80 10.72
N PRO A 70 2.06 -1.61 10.68
CA PRO A 70 2.95 -2.35 9.81
C PRO A 70 3.14 -3.79 10.30
N ILE A 71 3.02 -4.75 9.37
CA ILE A 71 3.38 -6.15 9.58
C ILE A 71 4.50 -6.49 8.61
N VAL A 72 5.67 -6.86 9.14
CA VAL A 72 6.86 -7.23 8.37
C VAL A 72 7.27 -8.66 8.72
N THR A 73 7.67 -9.43 7.72
CA THR A 73 8.07 -10.84 7.88
C THR A 73 9.28 -11.17 7.00
N GLY A 74 10.11 -12.10 7.47
CA GLY A 74 11.30 -12.55 6.75
C GLY A 74 12.46 -11.55 6.78
N ASP A 75 12.37 -10.51 7.60
CA ASP A 75 13.48 -9.64 7.90
C ASP A 75 14.59 -10.38 8.68
N GLU A 76 15.82 -9.95 8.43
CA GLU A 76 17.02 -10.45 9.11
C GLU A 76 17.40 -9.53 10.27
N TRP A 77 17.01 -8.25 10.18
CA TRP A 77 17.21 -7.26 11.22
C TRP A 77 16.12 -6.20 11.17
N SER A 78 15.86 -5.60 12.33
CA SER A 78 15.03 -4.42 12.49
C SER A 78 15.76 -3.37 13.34
N LYS A 79 15.39 -2.10 13.16
CA LYS A 79 15.89 -0.98 13.95
C LYS A 79 14.82 0.09 14.09
N ASP A 80 14.43 0.34 15.32
CA ASP A 80 13.56 1.46 15.64
C ASP A 80 14.29 2.79 15.41
N ARG A 81 13.61 3.73 14.76
CA ARG A 81 14.09 5.07 14.45
C ARG A 81 13.41 6.12 15.33
N SER A 82 12.15 5.86 15.69
CA SER A 82 11.33 6.59 16.64
C SER A 82 10.17 5.69 17.08
N ASP A 83 9.34 6.17 18.00
CA ASP A 83 8.17 5.42 18.48
C ASP A 83 7.18 5.01 17.37
N THR A 84 7.14 5.78 16.29
CA THR A 84 6.24 5.57 15.13
C THR A 84 6.96 5.10 13.87
N THR A 85 8.27 4.85 13.91
CA THR A 85 9.07 4.54 12.72
C THR A 85 10.08 3.44 12.97
N THR A 86 10.02 2.39 12.16
CA THR A 86 10.98 1.29 12.21
C THR A 86 11.52 1.00 10.81
N THR A 87 12.79 0.60 10.74
CA THR A 87 13.43 0.09 9.52
C THR A 87 13.66 -1.41 9.66
N TRP A 88 13.27 -2.19 8.65
CA TRP A 88 13.57 -3.61 8.53
C TRP A 88 14.45 -3.85 7.31
N GLY A 89 15.34 -4.85 7.38
CA GLY A 89 16.16 -5.23 6.24
C GLY A 89 16.50 -6.71 6.21
N GLY A 90 16.94 -7.16 5.04
CA GLY A 90 17.30 -8.56 4.80
C GLY A 90 17.00 -9.01 3.38
N THR A 91 16.77 -10.32 3.25
CA THR A 91 16.55 -11.01 1.99
C THR A 91 15.15 -11.65 1.98
N ARG A 92 14.39 -11.52 0.87
CA ARG A 92 13.01 -12.04 0.72
C ARG A 92 12.03 -11.53 1.79
N VAL A 93 12.18 -10.27 2.17
CA VAL A 93 11.30 -9.60 3.15
C VAL A 93 9.95 -9.30 2.50
N ARG A 94 8.88 -9.47 3.27
CA ARG A 94 7.50 -9.10 2.90
C ARG A 94 6.95 -8.16 3.95
N PHE A 95 6.19 -7.17 3.53
CA PHE A 95 5.56 -6.22 4.41
C PHE A 95 4.15 -5.87 3.94
N ARG A 96 3.31 -5.47 4.88
CA ARG A 96 2.02 -4.84 4.60
C ARG A 96 1.73 -3.76 5.62
N ASP A 97 1.00 -2.75 5.19
CA ASP A 97 0.42 -1.73 6.04
C ASP A 97 -0.97 -1.40 5.48
N ILE A 98 -2.01 -1.60 6.28
CA ILE A 98 -3.40 -1.60 5.81
C ILE A 98 -4.23 -0.63 6.64
N GLY A 99 -4.87 0.31 5.95
CA GLY A 99 -5.59 1.40 6.58
C GLY A 99 -4.64 2.52 6.98
N GLY A 100 -5.22 3.56 7.56
CA GLY A 100 -4.45 4.62 8.17
C GLY A 100 -3.66 5.53 7.24
N ALA A 101 -2.82 6.37 7.85
CA ALA A 101 -1.84 7.20 7.17
C ALA A 101 -0.44 6.64 7.39
N PHE A 102 0.38 6.62 6.34
CA PHE A 102 1.72 6.07 6.44
C PHE A 102 2.71 6.77 5.51
N LYS A 103 3.98 6.59 5.83
CA LYS A 103 5.10 6.80 4.91
C LYS A 103 5.93 5.53 4.83
N ILE A 104 6.02 4.96 3.64
CA ILE A 104 6.80 3.75 3.34
C ILE A 104 7.92 4.13 2.38
N VAL A 105 9.15 3.72 2.70
CA VAL A 105 10.31 3.87 1.82
C VAL A 105 10.99 2.52 1.68
N VAL A 106 10.92 1.93 0.49
CA VAL A 106 11.62 0.69 0.14
C VAL A 106 12.87 1.06 -0.65
N ARG A 107 14.01 0.46 -0.29
CA ARG A 107 15.27 0.57 -1.03
C ARG A 107 15.86 -0.81 -1.26
N GLY A 108 16.16 -1.16 -2.49
CA GLY A 108 16.72 -2.47 -2.80
C GLY A 108 16.42 -2.93 -4.22
N ARG A 109 16.42 -4.24 -4.41
CA ARG A 109 16.14 -4.89 -5.69
C ARG A 109 15.08 -5.96 -5.57
N GLY A 110 14.44 -6.28 -6.69
CA GLY A 110 13.33 -7.23 -6.75
C GLY A 110 12.12 -6.76 -5.96
N ILE A 111 11.88 -5.44 -5.97
CA ILE A 111 10.77 -4.83 -5.24
C ILE A 111 9.48 -5.10 -6.01
N ASN A 112 8.54 -5.80 -5.38
CA ASN A 112 7.19 -5.98 -5.88
C ASN A 112 6.24 -5.34 -4.88
N LEU A 113 5.39 -4.42 -5.31
CA LEU A 113 4.54 -3.64 -4.44
C LEU A 113 3.18 -3.39 -5.08
N SER A 114 2.13 -3.43 -4.28
CA SER A 114 0.79 -2.97 -4.63
C SER A 114 0.32 -1.95 -3.60
N PHE A 115 -0.19 -0.83 -4.07
CA PHE A 115 -0.78 0.22 -3.25
C PHE A 115 -2.17 0.55 -3.78
N VAL A 116 -3.16 0.54 -2.90
CA VAL A 116 -4.51 1.03 -3.18
C VAL A 116 -4.82 2.14 -2.19
N GLY A 117 -5.12 3.33 -2.68
CA GLY A 117 -5.37 4.48 -1.82
C GLY A 117 -5.04 5.80 -2.51
N LYS A 118 -4.64 6.78 -1.72
CA LYS A 118 -4.29 8.12 -2.22
C LYS A 118 -3.06 8.69 -1.53
N GLY A 119 -2.29 9.48 -2.26
CA GLY A 119 -1.11 10.14 -1.72
C GLY A 119 -0.04 10.40 -2.77
N THR A 120 1.15 10.73 -2.31
CA THR A 120 2.31 10.98 -3.17
C THR A 120 3.14 9.71 -3.33
N VAL A 121 3.49 9.40 -4.56
CA VAL A 121 4.41 8.30 -4.92
C VAL A 121 5.67 8.90 -5.53
N ILE A 122 6.83 8.38 -5.14
CA ILE A 122 8.12 8.69 -5.76
C ILE A 122 8.77 7.38 -6.18
N LEU A 123 9.05 7.25 -7.48
CA LEU A 123 9.82 6.15 -8.06
C LEU A 123 11.19 6.68 -8.46
N ASN A 124 12.25 5.96 -8.11
CA ASN A 124 13.60 6.32 -8.49
C ASN A 124 14.40 5.04 -8.75
N GLY A 125 14.67 4.76 -10.02
CA GLY A 125 15.46 3.61 -10.45
C GLY A 125 16.91 3.70 -9.99
N ALA A 126 17.61 2.58 -10.04
CA ALA A 126 19.03 2.51 -9.68
C ALA A 126 19.97 3.07 -10.78
N GLY A 127 19.42 3.49 -11.92
CA GLY A 127 20.21 3.89 -13.09
C GLY A 127 20.80 2.68 -13.83
N THR A 128 20.14 1.53 -13.76
CA THR A 128 20.52 0.30 -14.47
C THR A 128 19.60 0.06 -15.67
N ASP A 129 20.02 -0.80 -16.59
CA ASP A 129 19.19 -1.18 -17.76
C ASP A 129 17.85 -1.84 -17.37
N ASP A 130 17.77 -2.36 -16.14
CA ASP A 130 16.57 -2.98 -15.57
C ASP A 130 16.21 -2.34 -14.21
N ASN A 131 15.43 -1.26 -14.26
CA ASN A 131 14.90 -0.60 -13.06
C ASN A 131 13.55 -1.18 -12.62
N GLY A 132 13.01 -2.17 -13.34
CA GLY A 132 11.64 -2.67 -13.21
C GLY A 132 10.59 -1.75 -13.82
N THR A 133 9.32 -2.07 -13.56
CA THR A 133 8.17 -1.39 -14.17
C THR A 133 7.13 -1.01 -13.14
N TYR A 134 6.30 -0.02 -13.47
CA TYR A 134 5.15 0.38 -12.69
C TYR A 134 3.92 0.63 -13.58
N ALA A 135 2.74 0.49 -12.98
CA ALA A 135 1.47 0.88 -13.58
C ALA A 135 0.62 1.56 -12.51
N ALA A 136 0.00 2.69 -12.86
CA ALA A 136 -0.98 3.38 -12.03
C ALA A 136 -2.35 3.32 -12.69
N ASN A 137 -3.42 3.15 -11.90
CA ASN A 137 -4.82 3.20 -12.35
C ASN A 137 -5.12 2.40 -13.63
N GLU A 138 -4.71 1.13 -13.65
CA GLU A 138 -4.91 0.20 -14.78
C GLU A 138 -4.21 0.61 -16.09
N ALA A 139 -3.31 1.60 -16.05
CA ALA A 139 -2.48 1.96 -17.19
C ALA A 139 -1.50 0.84 -17.58
N GLU A 140 -0.93 0.96 -18.78
CA GLU A 140 0.13 0.07 -19.23
C GLU A 140 1.39 0.21 -18.37
N TYR A 141 2.11 -0.90 -18.18
CA TYR A 141 3.36 -0.88 -17.44
C TYR A 141 4.42 -0.05 -18.16
N SER A 142 4.94 0.95 -17.46
CA SER A 142 6.05 1.79 -17.92
C SER A 142 7.32 1.49 -17.13
N LEU A 143 8.48 1.70 -17.75
CA LEU A 143 9.77 1.58 -17.08
C LEU A 143 9.89 2.60 -15.94
N ILE A 144 10.54 2.21 -14.86
CA ILE A 144 10.89 3.12 -13.78
C ILE A 144 12.08 3.99 -14.24
N PRO A 145 11.94 5.33 -14.21
CA PRO A 145 13.02 6.24 -14.62
C PRO A 145 14.18 6.21 -13.63
N ASP A 146 15.37 6.57 -14.11
CA ASP A 146 16.62 6.70 -13.36
C ASP A 146 16.76 8.03 -12.59
N PHE A 147 15.66 8.79 -12.52
CA PHE A 147 15.53 10.01 -11.74
C PHE A 147 14.28 9.95 -10.86
N PRO A 148 14.20 10.79 -9.80
CA PRO A 148 13.01 10.86 -8.96
C PRO A 148 11.77 11.31 -9.75
N PHE A 149 10.91 10.36 -10.11
CA PHE A 149 9.62 10.61 -10.72
C PHE A 149 8.54 10.61 -9.66
N THR A 150 7.90 11.77 -9.50
CA THR A 150 6.90 12.01 -8.46
C THR A 150 5.54 12.24 -9.09
N PHE A 151 4.51 11.56 -8.57
CA PHE A 151 3.12 11.77 -8.99
C PHE A 151 2.16 11.61 -7.81
N GLN A 152 0.97 12.19 -7.95
CA GLN A 152 -0.11 12.01 -6.99
C GLN A 152 -0.94 10.80 -7.42
N LEU A 153 -1.14 9.84 -6.53
CA LEU A 153 -2.06 8.74 -6.74
C LEU A 153 -3.44 9.10 -6.17
N SER A 154 -4.46 8.99 -7.03
CA SER A 154 -5.89 9.04 -6.72
C SER A 154 -6.65 8.38 -7.88
N ALA A 155 -7.94 8.10 -7.76
CA ALA A 155 -8.71 7.47 -8.84
C ALA A 155 -8.70 8.26 -10.17
N THR A 156 -8.51 9.58 -10.08
CA THR A 156 -8.55 10.51 -11.22
C THR A 156 -7.17 10.95 -11.70
N SER A 157 -6.11 10.58 -10.99
CA SER A 157 -4.74 10.90 -11.37
C SER A 157 -4.21 9.90 -12.39
N PRO A 158 -3.25 10.26 -13.26
CA PRO A 158 -2.55 9.31 -14.13
C PRO A 158 -1.72 8.29 -13.34
#